data_AF-A0A352Z8C4-F1
#
_entry.id   AF-A0A352Z8C4-F1
#
_cell.length_a   1.000
_cell.length_b   1.000
_cell.length_c   1.000
_cell.angle_alpha   90.00
_cell.angle_beta   90.00
_cell.angle_gamma   90.00
#
_symmetry.space_group_name_H-M   'P 1'
#
loop_
_entity.id
_entity.type
_entity.pdbx_description
1 polymer ?
#
loop_
_entity_poly.entity_id
_entity_poly.type
_entity_poly.pdbx_seq_one_letter_code
_entity_poly.pdbx_strand_id
1 'polypeptide(L)'
;RMPLIAFNVNLDTDNIEIASAIAKAVRHSSGGLRYCKAIGIQLKERKITQVSMNMTDFTRTPLYRAFELIRVEAKRYGVNVVGSEIVGFVPMEALVGAVSYYMGLENFSIQHVLEVKIVE
;
A
#
# COMPACT_ATOMS: atom_id res chain seq x y z
N ARG A 1 4.62 -18.58 8.94
CA ARG A 1 5.24 -17.47 8.16
C ARG A 1 4.17 -16.40 8.01
N MET A 2 4.51 -15.12 8.19
CA MET A 2 3.52 -14.05 8.01
C MET A 2 3.04 -14.01 6.55
N PRO A 3 1.72 -13.85 6.28
CA PRO A 3 1.21 -13.74 4.91
C PRO A 3 1.78 -12.50 4.24
N LEU A 4 2.18 -12.65 2.99
CA LEU A 4 2.62 -11.56 2.14
C LEU A 4 1.39 -10.93 1.49
N ILE A 5 1.28 -9.61 1.54
CA ILE A 5 0.22 -8.86 0.86
C ILE A 5 0.83 -8.19 -0.37
N ALA A 6 0.30 -8.50 -1.54
CA ALA A 6 0.61 -7.78 -2.77
C ALA A 6 -0.31 -6.56 -2.87
N PHE A 7 0.28 -5.37 -2.78
CA PHE A 7 -0.45 -4.10 -2.72
C PHE A 7 0.19 -3.09 -3.67
N ASN A 8 -0.63 -2.52 -4.53
CA ASN A 8 -0.22 -1.72 -5.66
C ASN A 8 -0.83 -0.32 -5.56
N VAL A 9 -0.10 0.72 -5.96
CA VAL A 9 -0.61 2.11 -6.00
C VAL A 9 -0.40 2.70 -7.38
N ASN A 10 -1.49 3.17 -7.98
CA ASN A 10 -1.55 3.72 -9.33
C ASN A 10 -1.24 5.22 -9.33
N LEU A 11 -0.43 5.65 -10.28
CA LEU A 11 0.01 7.03 -10.47
C LEU A 11 -0.49 7.56 -11.82
N ASP A 12 -0.97 8.80 -11.89
CA ASP A 12 -1.47 9.45 -13.13
C ASP A 12 -0.36 9.90 -14.10
N THR A 13 0.66 9.07 -14.26
CA THR A 13 1.75 9.32 -15.21
C THR A 13 2.13 8.04 -15.92
N ASP A 14 2.47 8.12 -17.20
CA ASP A 14 3.07 7.04 -17.96
C ASP A 14 4.61 6.96 -17.79
N ASN A 15 5.21 7.92 -17.07
CA ASN A 15 6.64 7.99 -16.83
C ASN A 15 7.08 6.99 -15.74
N ILE A 16 7.64 5.87 -16.20
CA ILE A 16 8.11 4.78 -15.34
C ILE A 16 9.26 5.16 -14.41
N GLU A 17 10.04 6.19 -14.73
CA GLU A 17 11.14 6.66 -13.88
C GLU A 17 10.61 7.27 -12.59
N ILE A 18 9.46 7.96 -12.64
CA ILE A 18 8.80 8.50 -11.45
C ILE A 18 8.35 7.36 -10.53
N ALA A 19 7.63 6.37 -11.08
CA ALA A 19 7.19 5.21 -10.30
C ALA A 19 8.39 4.42 -9.73
N SER A 20 9.47 4.28 -10.48
CA SER A 20 10.70 3.60 -10.04
C SER A 20 11.44 4.37 -8.95
N ALA A 21 11.49 5.70 -9.03
CA ALA A 21 12.06 6.55 -7.99
C ALA A 21 11.26 6.45 -6.69
N ILE A 22 9.92 6.52 -6.77
CA ILE A 22 9.04 6.35 -5.61
C ILE A 22 9.19 4.94 -5.02
N ALA A 23 9.24 3.90 -5.85
CA ALA A 23 9.47 2.53 -5.41
C ALA A 23 10.79 2.38 -4.63
N LYS A 24 11.87 3.04 -5.09
CA LYS A 24 13.14 3.08 -4.36
C LYS A 24 13.00 3.81 -3.01
N ALA A 25 12.28 4.93 -2.96
CA ALA A 25 12.08 5.67 -1.71
C ALA A 25 11.30 4.86 -0.66
N VAL A 26 10.33 4.04 -1.09
CA VAL A 26 9.48 3.30 -0.14
C VAL A 26 10.02 1.93 0.27
N ARG A 27 10.82 1.26 -0.56
CA ARG A 27 11.27 -0.11 -0.28
C ARG A 27 12.41 -0.18 0.73
N HIS A 28 12.38 -1.21 1.57
CA HIS A 28 13.39 -1.43 2.61
C HIS A 28 14.82 -1.53 2.06
N SER A 29 15.01 -2.23 0.93
CA SER A 29 16.35 -2.47 0.36
C SER A 29 17.08 -1.20 -0.08
N SER A 30 16.39 -0.06 -0.11
CA SER A 30 16.95 1.26 -0.44
C SER A 30 16.85 2.24 0.73
N GLY A 31 16.60 1.74 1.96
CA GLY A 31 16.51 2.53 3.18
C GLY A 31 15.11 3.03 3.55
N GLY A 32 14.09 2.66 2.77
CA GLY A 32 12.69 3.02 3.02
C GLY A 32 12.04 2.20 4.13
N LEU A 33 10.74 1.95 3.99
CA LEU A 33 9.95 1.25 4.99
C LEU A 33 10.41 -0.20 5.15
N ARG A 34 10.70 -0.62 6.39
CA ARG A 34 10.91 -2.05 6.69
C ARG A 34 9.69 -2.86 6.27
N TYR A 35 9.91 -4.11 5.92
CA TYR A 35 8.86 -5.03 5.50
C TYR A 35 8.10 -4.63 4.22
N CYS A 36 8.62 -3.64 3.48
CA CYS A 36 8.12 -3.26 2.17
C CYS A 36 9.17 -3.59 1.11
N LYS A 37 8.77 -4.33 0.08
CA LYS A 37 9.50 -4.46 -1.18
C LYS A 37 8.69 -3.75 -2.24
N ALA A 38 9.33 -2.96 -3.11
CA ALA A 38 8.62 -2.22 -4.15
C ALA A 38 9.41 -2.13 -5.46
N ILE A 39 8.67 -2.08 -6.57
CA ILE A 39 9.16 -1.81 -7.93
C ILE A 39 8.19 -0.87 -8.66
N GLY A 40 8.69 -0.10 -9.63
CA GLY A 40 7.85 0.63 -10.57
C GLY A 40 7.41 -0.29 -11.71
N ILE A 41 6.14 -0.22 -12.10
CA ILE A 41 5.57 -0.96 -13.23
C ILE A 41 4.80 0.01 -14.12
N GLN A 42 4.85 -0.19 -15.44
CA GLN A 42 4.05 0.57 -16.40
C GLN A 42 2.84 -0.26 -16.84
N LEU A 43 1.65 0.34 -16.81
CA LEU A 43 0.42 -0.26 -17.33
C LEU A 43 0.10 0.38 -18.68
N LYS A 44 0.68 -0.18 -19.75
CA LYS A 44 0.65 0.41 -21.10
C LYS A 44 -0.76 0.69 -21.63
N GLU A 45 -1.68 -0.24 -21.43
CA GLU A 45 -3.07 -0.12 -21.91
C GLU A 45 -3.83 1.04 -21.25
N ARG A 46 -3.47 1.35 -19.99
CA ARG A 46 -4.10 2.41 -19.20
C ARG A 46 -3.35 3.74 -19.26
N LYS A 47 -2.17 3.78 -19.91
CA LYS A 47 -1.24 4.93 -19.94
C LYS A 47 -0.95 5.50 -18.55
N ILE A 48 -0.78 4.61 -17.57
CA ILE A 48 -0.41 4.96 -16.20
C ILE A 48 0.75 4.10 -15.73
N THR A 49 1.30 4.44 -14.58
CA THR A 49 2.32 3.67 -13.89
C THR A 49 1.85 3.31 -12.50
N GLN A 50 2.56 2.40 -11.87
CA GLN A 50 2.18 1.82 -10.62
C GLN A 50 3.42 1.56 -9.77
N VAL A 51 3.33 1.84 -8.48
CA VAL A 51 4.26 1.33 -7.49
C VAL A 51 3.70 0.00 -7.00
N SER A 52 4.28 -1.10 -7.47
CA SER A 52 3.89 -2.45 -7.03
C SER A 52 4.69 -2.84 -5.81
N MET A 53 4.00 -3.30 -4.76
CA MET A 53 4.64 -3.65 -3.50
C MET A 53 4.27 -5.04 -3.02
N ASN A 54 5.22 -5.66 -2.34
CA ASN A 54 5.00 -6.81 -1.48
C ASN A 54 5.27 -6.40 -0.03
N MET A 55 4.21 -6.43 0.77
CA MET A 55 4.26 -6.15 2.20
C MET A 55 4.47 -7.47 2.94
N THR A 56 5.66 -7.67 3.49
CA THR A 56 6.07 -8.94 4.10
C THR A 56 5.65 -9.06 5.56
N ASP A 57 5.33 -7.94 6.21
CA ASP A 57 4.79 -7.87 7.56
C ASP A 57 3.94 -6.59 7.71
N PHE A 58 2.62 -6.76 7.58
CA PHE A 58 1.68 -5.64 7.65
C PHE A 58 1.39 -5.18 9.09
N THR A 59 1.70 -6.01 10.09
CA THR A 59 1.51 -5.68 11.50
C THR A 59 2.56 -4.70 11.99
N ARG A 60 3.75 -4.74 11.38
CA ARG A 60 4.86 -3.80 11.64
C ARG A 60 4.85 -2.59 10.71
N THR A 61 4.55 -2.81 9.43
CA THR A 61 4.41 -1.75 8.43
C THR A 61 3.03 -1.81 7.80
N PRO A 62 2.05 -1.05 8.32
CA PRO A 62 0.68 -1.13 7.84
C PRO A 62 0.52 -0.54 6.43
N LEU A 63 -0.50 -1.02 5.71
CA LEU A 63 -0.73 -0.65 4.30
C LEU A 63 -0.91 0.86 4.11
N TYR A 64 -1.65 1.52 5.01
CA TYR A 64 -1.87 2.97 4.94
C TYR A 64 -0.56 3.75 4.97
N ARG A 65 0.46 3.28 5.71
CA ARG A 65 1.74 3.99 5.84
C ARG A 65 2.52 3.96 4.54
N ALA A 66 2.55 2.79 3.87
CA ALA A 66 3.18 2.67 2.56
C ALA A 66 2.44 3.53 1.51
N PHE A 67 1.11 3.50 1.53
CA PHE A 67 0.29 4.29 0.64
C PHE A 67 0.48 5.81 0.84
N GLU A 68 0.46 6.29 2.08
CA GLU A 68 0.67 7.71 2.39
C GLU A 68 2.07 8.18 2.02
N LEU A 69 3.10 7.35 2.23
CA LEU A 69 4.45 7.67 1.76
C LEU A 69 4.52 7.79 0.24
N ILE A 70 3.89 6.87 -0.49
CA ILE A 70 3.78 6.98 -1.96
C ILE A 70 3.08 8.28 -2.36
N ARG A 71 1.98 8.65 -1.68
CA ARG A 71 1.25 9.88 -1.94
C ARG A 71 2.10 11.13 -1.70
N VAL A 72 2.93 11.14 -0.65
CA VAL A 72 3.88 12.23 -0.36
C VAL A 72 4.97 12.30 -1.41
N GLU A 73 5.57 11.17 -1.79
CA GLU A 73 6.61 11.14 -2.81
C GLU A 73 6.07 11.52 -4.20
N ALA A 74 4.88 11.03 -4.58
CA ALA A 74 4.23 11.38 -5.86
C ALA A 74 3.99 12.90 -5.99
N LYS A 75 3.57 13.56 -4.90
CA LYS A 75 3.39 15.02 -4.87
C LYS A 75 4.67 15.79 -5.21
N ARG A 76 5.85 15.26 -4.87
CA ARG A 76 7.14 15.91 -5.21
C ARG A 76 7.41 15.95 -6.71
N TYR A 77 6.77 15.07 -7.46
CA TYR A 77 6.86 15.00 -8.92
C TYR A 77 5.66 15.65 -9.63
N GLY A 78 4.72 16.25 -8.88
CA GLY A 78 3.47 16.79 -9.45
C GLY A 78 2.52 15.72 -9.99
N VAL A 79 2.65 14.48 -9.50
CA VAL A 79 1.87 13.31 -9.93
C VAL A 79 0.86 12.95 -8.84
N ASN A 80 -0.36 12.61 -9.22
CA ASN A 80 -1.42 12.17 -8.34
C ASN A 80 -1.48 10.65 -8.22
N VAL A 81 -1.90 10.19 -7.05
CA VAL A 81 -2.33 8.80 -6.87
C VAL A 81 -3.78 8.68 -7.34
N VAL A 82 -4.05 7.80 -8.30
CA VAL A 82 -5.39 7.60 -8.90
C VAL A 82 -6.10 6.34 -8.43
N GLY A 83 -5.47 5.57 -7.56
CA GLY A 83 -6.08 4.41 -6.93
C GLY A 83 -5.05 3.44 -6.39
N SER A 84 -5.54 2.36 -5.81
CA SER A 84 -4.70 1.25 -5.34
C SER A 84 -5.42 -0.06 -5.54
N GLU A 85 -4.66 -1.15 -5.52
CA GLU A 85 -5.16 -2.49 -5.77
C GLU A 85 -4.50 -3.47 -4.81
N ILE A 86 -5.30 -4.41 -4.30
CA ILE A 86 -4.81 -5.62 -3.62
C ILE A 86 -4.84 -6.74 -4.65
N VAL A 87 -3.71 -7.42 -4.83
CA VAL A 87 -3.61 -8.55 -5.75
C VAL A 87 -3.77 -9.85 -4.94
N GLY A 88 -4.87 -10.57 -5.20
CA GLY A 88 -5.19 -11.81 -4.50
C GLY A 88 -5.91 -11.58 -3.17
N PHE A 89 -5.52 -12.33 -2.14
CA PHE A 89 -6.15 -12.28 -0.82
C PHE A 89 -5.39 -11.39 0.16
N VAL A 90 -6.11 -10.86 1.14
CA VAL A 90 -5.55 -9.98 2.19
C VAL A 90 -6.12 -10.38 3.55
N PRO A 91 -5.31 -10.39 4.62
CA PRO A 91 -5.80 -10.53 5.98
C PRO A 91 -6.74 -9.37 6.35
N MET A 92 -7.85 -9.67 7.03
CA MET A 92 -8.84 -8.67 7.44
C MET A 92 -8.21 -7.60 8.33
N GLU A 93 -7.30 -7.99 9.22
CA GLU A 93 -6.54 -7.09 10.11
C GLU A 93 -5.82 -5.97 9.35
N ALA A 94 -5.30 -6.27 8.15
CA ALA A 94 -4.58 -5.29 7.34
C ALA A 94 -5.52 -4.20 6.80
N LEU A 95 -6.75 -4.59 6.40
CA LEU A 95 -7.78 -3.65 5.94
C LEU A 95 -8.31 -2.81 7.11
N VAL A 96 -8.63 -3.47 8.24
CA VAL A 96 -9.11 -2.81 9.46
C VAL A 96 -8.09 -1.77 9.94
N GLY A 97 -6.78 -2.08 9.90
CA GLY A 97 -5.74 -1.15 10.26
C GLY A 97 -5.70 0.11 9.37
N ALA A 98 -5.98 -0.03 8.07
CA ALA A 98 -6.08 1.10 7.16
C ALA A 98 -7.35 1.95 7.43
N VAL A 99 -8.50 1.30 7.60
CA VAL A 99 -9.77 1.98 7.91
C VAL A 99 -9.67 2.76 9.22
N SER A 100 -9.14 2.13 10.26
CA SER A 100 -8.97 2.76 11.57
C SER A 100 -8.09 4.01 11.50
N TYR A 101 -7.01 3.97 10.70
CA TYR A 101 -6.14 5.12 10.48
C TYR A 101 -6.85 6.26 9.75
N TYR A 102 -7.52 6.00 8.63
CA TYR A 102 -8.14 7.06 7.83
C TYR A 102 -9.39 7.66 8.47
N MET A 103 -10.14 6.87 9.24
CA MET A 103 -11.36 7.33 9.91
C MET A 103 -11.10 7.86 11.33
N GLY A 104 -9.91 7.63 11.90
CA GLY A 104 -9.59 8.05 13.27
C GLY A 104 -10.47 7.37 14.31
N LEU A 105 -10.77 6.09 14.15
CA LEU A 105 -11.70 5.38 15.03
C LEU A 105 -11.15 5.29 16.46
N GLU A 106 -11.92 5.77 17.42
CA GLU A 106 -11.58 5.74 18.85
C GLU A 106 -12.03 4.44 19.50
N ASN A 107 -11.16 3.83 20.31
CA ASN A 107 -11.43 2.57 21.04
C ASN A 107 -11.92 1.42 20.15
N PHE A 108 -11.63 1.47 18.85
CA PHE A 108 -12.02 0.46 17.90
C PHE A 108 -11.00 -0.67 17.85
N SER A 109 -11.50 -1.89 17.72
CA SER A 109 -10.67 -3.09 17.58
C SER A 109 -11.33 -4.05 16.60
N ILE A 110 -10.54 -5.02 16.10
CA ILE A 110 -11.06 -6.03 15.17
C ILE A 110 -12.23 -6.86 15.74
N GLN A 111 -12.35 -6.97 17.07
CA GLN A 111 -13.48 -7.63 17.74
C GLN A 111 -14.82 -6.91 17.52
N HIS A 112 -14.80 -5.67 17.03
CA HIS A 112 -16.01 -4.93 16.64
C HIS A 112 -16.43 -5.19 15.19
N VAL A 113 -15.65 -5.95 14.41
CA VAL A 113 -16.03 -6.37 13.05
C VAL A 113 -16.95 -7.58 13.17
N LEU A 114 -18.15 -7.49 12.59
CA LEU A 114 -19.21 -8.48 12.75
C LEU A 114 -18.78 -9.87 12.25
N GLU A 115 -18.15 -9.92 11.09
CA GLU A 115 -17.70 -11.17 10.45
C GLU A 115 -16.68 -11.92 11.32
N VAL A 116 -15.91 -11.22 12.16
CA VAL A 116 -14.96 -11.85 13.10
C VAL A 116 -15.71 -12.66 14.17
N LYS A 117 -16.88 -12.19 14.61
CA LYS A 117 -17.71 -12.90 15.59
C LYS A 117 -18.55 -14.01 14.99
N ILE A 118 -18.83 -13.97 13.70
CA ILE A 118 -19.65 -14.98 13.00
C ILE A 118 -18.83 -16.20 12.60
N VAL A 119 -17.52 -16.00 12.37
CA VAL A 119 -16.59 -17.06 11.96
C VAL A 119 -16.00 -17.84 13.16
N GLU A 120 -16.15 -17.31 14.38
CA GLU A 120 -15.93 -18.05 15.64
C GLU A 120 -17.05 -19.06 15.92
#